data_AF-A0A1G1PH19-F1
#
_entry.id   AF-A0A1G1PH19-F1
#
_cell.length_a   1.000
_cell.length_b   1.000
_cell.length_c   1.000
_cell.angle_alpha   90.00
_cell.angle_beta   90.00
_cell.angle_gamma   90.00
#
_symmetry.space_group_name_H-M   'P 1'
#
loop_
_entity.id
_entity.type
_entity.pdbx_description
1 polymer ?
#
loop_
_entity_poly.entity_id
_entity_poly.type
_entity_poly.pdbx_seq_one_letter_code
_entity_poly.pdbx_strand_id
1 'polypeptide(L)'
;MVLVKDKKKELIDGFKIHTRDTGSAEVQIAILTERINLLGPHFKQHKKDFHSRRGLLLMVGRRRRLLTYLKKKDIAKYEKVLEKLKLRK
;
A
#
# COMPACT_ATOMS: atom_id res chain seq x y z
N MET A 1 -4.33 -4.76 13.78
CA MET A 1 -5.55 -4.91 12.95
C MET A 1 -5.23 -5.64 11.66
N VAL A 2 -6.12 -6.55 11.25
CA VAL A 2 -5.97 -7.37 10.04
C VAL A 2 -6.82 -6.78 8.93
N LEU A 3 -6.32 -6.77 7.69
CA LEU A 3 -7.13 -6.43 6.52
C LEU A 3 -8.26 -7.46 6.36
N VAL A 4 -9.50 -6.99 6.31
CA VAL A 4 -10.65 -7.83 5.99
C VAL A 4 -10.46 -8.46 4.61
N LYS A 5 -10.79 -9.75 4.48
CA LYS A 5 -10.57 -10.53 3.25
C LYS A 5 -11.24 -9.87 2.04
N ASP A 6 -12.42 -9.30 2.23
CA ASP A 6 -13.21 -8.68 1.16
C ASP A 6 -12.54 -7.40 0.64
N LYS A 7 -12.16 -6.48 1.54
CA LYS A 7 -11.37 -5.30 1.17
C LYS A 7 -10.06 -5.66 0.47
N LYS A 8 -9.41 -6.74 0.89
CA LYS A 8 -8.18 -7.20 0.23
C LYS A 8 -8.46 -7.67 -1.21
N LYS A 9 -9.55 -8.39 -1.45
CA LYS A 9 -9.97 -8.81 -2.80
C LYS A 9 -10.31 -7.62 -3.68
N GLU A 10 -11.11 -6.67 -3.18
CA GLU A 10 -11.45 -5.43 -3.89
C GLU A 10 -10.21 -4.66 -4.34
N LEU A 11 -9.21 -4.52 -3.47
CA LEU A 11 -7.94 -3.87 -3.81
C LEU A 11 -7.13 -4.65 -4.84
N ILE A 12 -7.15 -5.98 -4.79
CA ILE A 12 -6.48 -6.80 -5.80
C ILE A 12 -7.20 -6.62 -7.15
N ASP A 13 -8.52 -6.73 -7.18
CA ASP A 13 -9.31 -6.62 -8.40
C ASP A 13 -9.24 -5.23 -9.03
N GLY A 14 -9.09 -4.18 -8.23
CA GLY A 14 -8.94 -2.81 -8.72
C GLY A 14 -7.56 -2.48 -9.29
N PHE A 15 -6.51 -3.25 -8.97
CA PHE A 15 -5.13 -2.94 -9.35
C PHE A 15 -4.41 -4.07 -10.10
N LYS A 16 -5.05 -5.23 -10.28
CA LYS A 16 -4.51 -6.37 -11.03
C LYS A 16 -4.26 -6.00 -12.50
N ILE A 17 -3.13 -6.43 -13.04
CA ILE A 17 -2.81 -6.26 -14.47
C ILE A 17 -3.50 -7.36 -15.30
N HIS A 18 -3.60 -8.56 -14.74
CA HIS A 18 -4.25 -9.71 -15.35
C HIS A 18 -5.08 -10.49 -14.32
N THR A 19 -5.94 -11.40 -14.76
CA THR A 19 -6.95 -12.08 -13.92
C THR A 19 -6.38 -12.80 -12.69
N ARG A 20 -5.17 -13.36 -12.79
CA ARG A 20 -4.47 -14.05 -11.68
C ARG A 20 -3.39 -13.21 -10.98
N ASP A 21 -3.33 -11.91 -11.21
CA ASP A 21 -2.28 -11.06 -10.62
C ASP A 21 -2.60 -10.73 -9.17
N THR A 22 -1.81 -11.29 -8.26
CA THR A 22 -1.87 -11.00 -6.82
C THR A 22 -0.60 -10.34 -6.30
N GLY A 23 0.39 -10.12 -7.17
CA GLY A 23 1.78 -9.90 -6.77
C GLY A 23 2.46 -8.73 -7.47
N SER A 24 1.82 -8.10 -8.44
CA SER A 24 2.36 -6.92 -9.12
C SER A 24 2.67 -5.77 -8.16
N ALA A 25 3.54 -4.86 -8.63
CA ALA A 25 3.90 -3.69 -7.86
C ALA A 25 2.67 -2.83 -7.56
N GLU A 26 1.75 -2.66 -8.51
CA GLU A 26 0.51 -1.90 -8.30
C GLU A 26 -0.35 -2.49 -7.18
N VAL A 27 -0.61 -3.80 -7.23
CA VAL A 27 -1.41 -4.52 -6.21
C VAL A 27 -0.75 -4.45 -4.83
N GLN A 28 0.57 -4.67 -4.75
CA GLN A 28 1.30 -4.59 -3.48
C GLN A 28 1.26 -3.18 -2.88
N ILE A 29 1.40 -2.13 -3.71
CA ILE A 29 1.34 -0.73 -3.25
C ILE A 29 -0.06 -0.41 -2.72
N ALA A 30 -1.12 -0.86 -3.39
CA ALA A 30 -2.50 -0.65 -2.95
C ALA A 30 -2.77 -1.31 -1.59
N ILE A 31 -2.39 -2.58 -1.43
CA ILE A 31 -2.54 -3.31 -0.15
C ILE A 31 -1.75 -2.65 0.98
N LEU A 32 -0.50 -2.25 0.73
CA LEU A 32 0.32 -1.57 1.73
C LEU A 32 -0.27 -0.22 2.13
N THR A 33 -0.82 0.52 1.17
CA THR A 33 -1.45 1.82 1.41
C THR A 33 -2.67 1.69 2.32
N GLU A 34 -3.55 0.73 2.05
CA GLU A 34 -4.71 0.51 2.93
C GLU A 34 -4.28 0.09 4.34
N ARG A 35 -3.28 -0.79 4.48
CA ARG A 35 -2.73 -1.15 5.81
C ARG A 35 -2.18 0.05 6.57
N ILE A 36 -1.42 0.92 5.89
CA ILE A 36 -0.86 2.13 6.49
C ILE A 36 -2.00 3.06 6.95
N ASN A 37 -3.03 3.26 6.12
CA ASN A 37 -4.17 4.11 6.45
C ASN A 37 -4.96 3.57 7.65
N LEU A 38 -5.18 2.26 7.73
CA LEU A 38 -5.86 1.61 8.85
C LEU A 38 -5.07 1.72 10.17
N LEU A 39 -3.74 1.73 10.10
CA LEU A 39 -2.89 1.85 11.29
C LEU A 39 -2.77 3.28 11.81
N GLY A 40 -3.06 4.29 10.99
CA GLY A 40 -3.02 5.69 11.40
C GLY A 40 -3.85 5.99 12.65
N PRO A 41 -5.16 5.66 12.67
CA PRO A 41 -6.02 5.82 13.85
C PRO A 41 -5.53 5.05 15.07
N HIS A 42 -5.03 3.82 14.90
CA HIS A 42 -4.49 3.00 16.00
C HIS A 42 -3.39 3.73 16.76
N PHE A 43 -2.46 4.37 16.06
CA PHE A 43 -1.36 5.11 16.71
C PHE A 43 -1.78 6.46 17.31
N LYS A 44 -2.91 7.04 16.87
CA LYS A 44 -3.48 8.22 17.53
C LYS A 44 -4.03 7.87 18.91
N GLN A 45 -4.68 6.71 19.03
CA GLN A 45 -5.19 6.20 20.30
C GLN A 45 -4.08 5.61 21.19
N HIS A 46 -3.18 4.81 20.61
CA HIS A 46 -2.11 4.10 21.32
C HIS A 46 -0.74 4.74 21.11
N LYS A 47 -0.51 5.91 21.74
CA LYS A 47 0.72 6.70 21.54
C LYS A 47 2.01 5.99 21.97
N LYS A 48 1.93 5.06 22.93
CA LYS A 48 3.07 4.31 23.50
C LYS A 48 3.39 3.00 22.76
N ASP A 49 2.63 2.64 21.71
CA ASP A 49 2.90 1.43 20.93
C ASP A 49 4.05 1.65 19.93
N PHE A 50 5.29 1.54 20.42
CA PHE A 50 6.51 1.70 19.61
C PHE A 50 6.83 0.47 18.75
N HIS A 51 6.48 -0.73 19.22
CA HIS A 51 6.74 -1.98 18.50
C HIS A 51 5.96 -2.04 17.19
N SER A 52 4.66 -1.74 17.23
CA SER A 52 3.86 -1.70 16.00
C SER A 52 4.26 -0.53 15.11
N ARG A 53 4.72 0.60 15.68
CA ARG A 53 5.19 1.76 14.90
C ARG A 53 6.42 1.42 14.07
N ARG A 54 7.32 0.56 14.58
CA ARG A 54 8.42 0.01 13.78
C ARG A 54 7.89 -0.78 12.57
N GLY A 55 6.86 -1.60 12.76
CA GLY A 55 6.18 -2.30 11.67
C GLY A 55 5.59 -1.34 10.62
N LEU A 56 4.97 -0.25 11.05
CA LEU A 56 4.47 0.81 10.18
C LEU A 56 5.59 1.41 9.32
N LEU A 57 6.73 1.77 9.92
CA LEU A 57 7.87 2.34 9.19
C LEU A 57 8.42 1.37 8.15
N LEU A 58 8.49 0.07 8.47
CA LEU A 58 8.89 -0.96 7.50
C LEU A 58 7.92 -1.05 6.31
N MET A 59 6.61 -0.95 6.56
CA MET A 59 5.59 -0.94 5.49
C MET A 59 5.70 0.31 4.61
N VAL A 60 5.90 1.49 5.20
CA VAL A 60 6.12 2.75 4.47
C VAL A 60 7.39 2.65 3.62
N GLY A 61 8.49 2.13 4.17
CA GLY A 61 9.74 1.92 3.44
C GLY A 61 9.58 0.95 2.28
N ARG A 62 8.87 -0.17 2.47
CA ARG A 62 8.58 -1.13 1.40
C ARG A 62 7.74 -0.50 0.30
N ARG A 63 6.69 0.26 0.64
CA ARG A 63 5.86 0.99 -0.34
C ARG A 63 6.69 1.98 -1.15
N ARG A 64 7.58 2.75 -0.50
CA ARG A 64 8.48 3.69 -1.16
C ARG A 64 9.37 2.99 -2.19
N ARG A 65 9.99 1.86 -1.82
CA ARG A 65 10.82 1.06 -2.74
C ARG A 65 10.04 0.57 -3.96
N LEU A 66 8.81 0.08 -3.76
CA LEU A 66 7.94 -0.37 -4.86
C LEU A 66 7.54 0.78 -5.79
N LEU A 67 7.20 1.95 -5.23
CA LEU A 67 6.91 3.15 -6.02
C LEU A 67 8.12 3.61 -6.82
N THR A 68 9.33 3.59 -6.24
CA THR A 68 10.57 3.91 -6.96
C THR A 68 10.84 2.90 -8.07
N TYR A 69 10.62 1.60 -7.82
CA TYR A 69 10.74 0.56 -8.84
C TYR A 69 9.76 0.80 -9.99
N LEU A 70 8.49 1.07 -9.68
CA LEU A 70 7.46 1.31 -10.68
C LEU A 70 7.80 2.55 -11.50
N LYS A 71 8.22 3.65 -10.86
CA LYS A 71 8.65 4.89 -11.55
C LYS A 71 9.80 4.66 -12.52
N LYS A 72 10.78 3.81 -12.16
CA LYS A 72 11.92 3.47 -13.01
C LYS A 72 11.53 2.61 -14.21
N LYS A 73 10.54 1.74 -14.04
CA LYS A 73 10.14 0.75 -15.05
C LYS A 73 9.08 1.29 -16.00
N ASP A 74 8.10 2.02 -15.48
CA ASP A 74 6.98 2.56 -16.23
C ASP A 74 6.40 3.78 -15.50
N ILE A 75 6.70 4.97 -16.03
CA ILE A 75 6.29 6.22 -15.41
C ILE A 75 4.78 6.44 -15.50
N ALA A 76 4.13 5.96 -16.57
CA ALA A 76 2.69 6.11 -16.76
C ALA A 76 1.92 5.28 -15.74
N LYS A 77 2.37 4.06 -15.45
CA LYS A 77 1.81 3.23 -14.37
C LYS A 77 2.03 3.86 -13.00
N TYR A 78 3.22 4.41 -12.77
CA TYR A 78 3.51 5.11 -11.52
C TYR A 78 2.53 6.26 -11.27
N GLU A 79 2.31 7.12 -12.27
CA GLU A 79 1.37 8.25 -12.14
C GLU A 79 -0.06 7.79 -11.93
N LYS A 80 -0.53 6.79 -12.69
CA LYS A 80 -1.87 6.18 -12.50
C LYS A 80 -2.07 5.64 -11.09
N VAL A 81 -1.07 4.92 -10.54
CA VAL A 81 -1.15 4.38 -9.17
C VAL A 81 -1.17 5.51 -8.14
N LEU A 82 -0.37 6.56 -8.36
CA LEU A 82 -0.24 7.69 -7.45
C LEU A 82 -1.53 8.51 -7.38
N GLU A 83 -2.16 8.76 -8.53
CA GLU A 83 -3.45 9.43 -8.65
C GLU A 83 -4.58 8.58 -8.02
N LYS A 84 -4.66 7.30 -8.39
CA LYS A 84 -5.71 6.39 -7.90
C LYS A 84 -5.68 6.19 -6.39
N LEU A 85 -4.48 6.17 -5.80
CA LEU A 85 -4.28 6.04 -4.35
C LEU A 85 -4.18 7.38 -3.62
N LYS A 86 -4.27 8.51 -4.33
CA LYS A 86 -4.12 9.88 -3.79
C LYS A 86 -2.87 10.03 -2.92
N LEU A 87 -1.76 9.42 -3.34
CA LEU A 87 -0.49 9.50 -2.64
C LEU A 87 0.21 10.81 -2.99
N ARG A 88 0.86 11.46 -2.02
CA ARG A 88 1.66 12.67 -2.27
C ARG A 88 3.03 12.28 -2.85
N LYS A 89 3.56 13.14 -3.75
CA LYS A 89 4.90 13.04 -4.35
C LYS A 89 6.00 13.22 -3.31
#